data_AF-A0A813ZN14-F1
#
_entry.id   AF-A0A813ZN14-F1
#
_cell.length_a   1.000
_cell.length_b   1.000
_cell.length_c   1.000
_cell.angle_alpha   90.00
_cell.angle_beta   90.00
_cell.angle_gamma   90.00
#
_symmetry.space_group_name_H-M   'P 1'
#
loop_
_entity.id
_entity.type
_entity.pdbx_description
1 polymer ?
#
loop_
_entity_poly.entity_id
_entity_poly.type
_entity_poly.pdbx_seq_one_letter_code
_entity_poly.pdbx_strand_id
1 'polypeptide(L)'
;MQEQLENILLERDSYISLYTMAKIRAEKAEEKNKKTHEQQQSIVELLVEKFGFIDRILDTNTLLARDLFKPDTNIEIFINFNVQLSTGEQGYIETAKGCPSGKFKICIPNGVSSETKELIMKNDDESIEPVRVILKFRKYLFQSDINLDQAN
;
A
#
# COMPACT_ATOMS: atom_id res chain seq x y z
N MET A 1 54.26 -14.43 -51.06
CA MET A 1 52.94 -14.95 -51.46
C MET A 1 52.19 -15.59 -50.28
N GLN A 2 52.82 -16.49 -49.51
CA GLN A 2 52.20 -17.09 -48.31
C GLN A 2 51.87 -16.08 -47.21
N GLU A 3 52.79 -15.15 -46.91
CA GLU A 3 52.60 -14.10 -45.89
C GLU A 3 51.45 -13.14 -46.21
N GLN A 4 51.23 -12.81 -47.48
CA GLN A 4 50.09 -12.00 -47.89
C GLN A 4 48.76 -12.74 -47.71
N LEU A 5 48.75 -14.06 -47.91
CA LEU A 5 47.57 -14.90 -47.70
C LEU A 5 47.25 -15.04 -46.21
N GLU A 6 48.27 -15.22 -45.37
CA GLU A 6 48.12 -15.25 -43.90
C GLU A 6 47.58 -13.93 -43.35
N ASN A 7 48.07 -12.79 -43.82
CA ASN A 7 47.56 -11.47 -43.42
C ASN A 7 46.08 -11.29 -43.81
N ILE A 8 45.69 -11.71 -45.01
CA ILE A 8 44.28 -11.66 -45.46
C ILE A 8 43.39 -12.59 -44.62
N LEU A 9 43.88 -13.76 -44.22
CA LEU A 9 43.14 -14.68 -43.34
C LEU A 9 43.01 -14.09 -41.93
N LEU A 10 44.07 -13.47 -41.40
CA LEU A 10 44.06 -12.82 -40.09
C LEU A 10 43.06 -11.65 -40.03
N GLU A 11 43.01 -10.84 -41.09
CA GLU A 11 42.04 -9.75 -41.23
C GLU A 11 40.59 -10.26 -41.30
N ARG A 12 40.36 -11.40 -41.99
CA ARG A 12 39.05 -12.06 -42.06
C ARG A 12 38.59 -12.59 -40.71
N ASP A 13 39.47 -13.25 -39.96
CA ASP A 13 39.14 -13.78 -38.63
C ASP A 13 38.85 -12.67 -37.63
N SER A 14 39.61 -11.57 -37.71
CA SER A 14 39.34 -10.34 -36.94
C SER A 14 37.96 -9.76 -37.25
N TYR A 15 37.60 -9.68 -38.54
CA TYR A 15 36.30 -9.20 -38.98
C TYR A 15 35.13 -10.10 -38.51
N ILE A 16 35.29 -11.42 -38.61
CA ILE A 16 34.28 -12.39 -38.16
C ILE A 16 34.08 -12.31 -36.64
N SER A 17 35.17 -12.18 -35.88
CA SER A 17 35.12 -12.02 -34.42
C SER A 17 34.39 -10.73 -34.02
N LEU A 18 34.72 -9.60 -34.66
CA LEU A 18 34.05 -8.31 -34.43
C LEU A 18 32.54 -8.39 -34.72
N TYR A 19 32.15 -9.01 -35.85
CA TYR A 19 30.75 -9.18 -36.22
C TYR A 19 30.00 -10.05 -35.20
N THR A 20 30.62 -11.13 -34.74
CA THR A 20 30.04 -12.04 -33.73
C THR A 20 29.83 -11.32 -32.40
N MET A 21 30.82 -10.55 -31.94
CA MET A 21 30.71 -9.77 -30.70
C MET A 21 29.65 -8.67 -30.80
N ALA A 22 29.52 -8.01 -31.95
CA ALA A 22 28.49 -7.01 -32.20
C ALA A 22 27.09 -7.64 -32.15
N LYS A 23 26.90 -8.81 -32.77
CA LYS A 23 25.65 -9.57 -32.74
C LYS A 23 25.26 -9.99 -31.32
N ILE A 24 26.21 -10.54 -30.55
CA ILE A 24 25.98 -10.93 -29.14
C ILE A 24 25.61 -9.71 -28.27
N ARG A 25 26.22 -8.55 -28.50
CA ARG A 25 25.89 -7.31 -27.77
C ARG A 25 24.50 -6.81 -28.12
N ALA A 26 24.08 -6.90 -29.39
CA ALA A 26 22.74 -6.53 -29.83
C ALA A 26 21.67 -7.45 -29.22
N GLU A 27 21.87 -8.77 -29.27
CA GLU A 27 20.97 -9.76 -28.66
C GLU A 27 20.85 -9.54 -27.13
N LYS A 28 21.97 -9.27 -26.44
CA LYS A 28 21.96 -8.94 -25.00
C LYS A 28 21.26 -7.62 -24.68
N ALA A 29 21.34 -6.63 -25.57
CA ALA A 29 20.64 -5.36 -25.40
C ALA A 29 19.13 -5.52 -25.60
N GLU A 30 18.70 -6.36 -26.55
CA GLU A 30 17.30 -6.71 -26.76
C GLU A 30 16.73 -7.50 -25.57
N GLU A 31 17.45 -8.47 -25.01
CA GLU A 31 17.05 -9.16 -23.77
C GLU A 31 16.93 -8.21 -22.58
N LYS A 32 17.85 -7.25 -22.46
CA LYS A 32 17.80 -6.22 -21.42
C LYS A 32 16.57 -5.34 -21.59
N ASN A 33 16.28 -4.90 -22.82
CA ASN A 33 15.09 -4.10 -23.13
C ASN A 33 13.78 -4.88 -22.93
N LYS A 34 13.75 -6.19 -23.21
CA LYS A 34 12.60 -7.06 -22.97
C LYS A 34 12.35 -7.26 -21.46
N LYS A 35 13.40 -7.46 -20.67
CA LYS A 35 13.33 -7.49 -19.19
C LYS A 35 12.85 -6.15 -18.61
N THR A 36 13.19 -5.02 -19.23
CA THR A 36 12.70 -3.69 -18.81
C THR A 36 11.24 -3.43 -19.21
N HIS A 37 10.72 -4.06 -20.27
CA HIS A 37 9.31 -3.95 -20.66
C HIS A 37 8.36 -4.86 -19.88
N GLU A 38 8.80 -6.05 -19.44
CA GLU A 38 8.05 -6.90 -18.48
C GLU A 38 7.88 -6.22 -17.10
N GLN A 39 8.66 -5.16 -16.81
CA GLN A 39 8.52 -4.33 -15.61
C GLN A 39 7.39 -3.28 -15.71
N GLN A 40 6.62 -3.22 -16.80
CA GLN A 40 5.33 -2.50 -16.81
C GLN A 40 4.29 -3.31 -16.02
N GLN A 41 4.51 -3.35 -14.70
CA GLN A 41 3.68 -4.04 -13.73
C GLN A 41 2.31 -3.36 -13.66
N SER A 42 1.26 -4.10 -14.02
CA SER A 42 -0.13 -3.68 -13.83
C SER A 42 -0.41 -3.47 -12.34
N ILE A 43 -0.83 -2.26 -12.00
CA ILE A 43 -1.33 -1.92 -10.66
C ILE A 43 -2.81 -2.29 -10.60
N VAL A 44 -3.16 -3.13 -9.63
CA VAL A 44 -4.56 -3.45 -9.31
C VAL A 44 -5.03 -2.51 -8.21
N GLU A 45 -6.17 -1.85 -8.43
CA GLU A 45 -6.84 -1.02 -7.44
C GLU A 45 -7.92 -1.83 -6.71
N LEU A 46 -7.82 -1.89 -5.39
CA LEU A 46 -8.81 -2.52 -4.52
C LEU A 46 -9.42 -1.47 -3.60
N LEU A 47 -10.75 -1.40 -3.57
CA LEU A 47 -11.48 -0.61 -2.57
C LEU A 47 -11.56 -1.43 -1.28
N VAL A 48 -10.92 -0.93 -0.23
CA VAL A 48 -10.84 -1.60 1.07
C VAL A 48 -11.62 -0.80 2.10
N GLU A 49 -12.47 -1.50 2.84
CA GLU A 49 -13.18 -0.95 3.99
C GLU A 49 -12.69 -1.64 5.27
N LYS A 50 -12.38 -0.85 6.29
CA LYS A 50 -12.05 -1.32 7.63
C LYS A 50 -13.05 -0.77 8.64
N PHE A 51 -13.38 -1.59 9.62
CA PHE A 51 -14.33 -1.28 10.68
C PHE A 51 -13.64 -1.31 12.03
N GLY A 52 -14.00 -0.37 12.89
CA GLY A 52 -13.60 -0.32 14.29
C GLY A 52 -14.72 0.28 15.14
N PHE A 53 -14.44 0.52 16.41
CA PHE A 53 -15.43 1.03 17.37
C PHE A 53 -14.90 2.21 18.14
N ILE A 54 -15.79 3.12 18.55
CA ILE A 54 -15.45 4.18 19.49
C ILE A 54 -15.38 3.60 20.91
N ASP A 55 -14.27 3.86 21.59
CA ASP A 55 -14.03 3.47 22.97
C ASP A 55 -14.57 4.55 23.92
N ARG A 56 -14.11 5.80 23.75
CA ARG A 56 -14.53 6.94 24.58
C ARG A 56 -14.25 8.28 23.92
N ILE A 57 -14.87 9.31 24.45
CA ILE A 57 -14.60 10.71 24.11
C ILE A 57 -13.40 11.20 24.94
N LEU A 58 -12.42 11.85 24.31
CA LEU A 58 -11.30 12.49 25.02
C LEU A 58 -11.59 13.98 25.22
N ASP A 59 -11.95 14.65 24.13
CA ASP A 59 -12.22 16.09 24.09
C ASP A 59 -13.50 16.35 23.28
N THR A 60 -13.91 17.61 23.15
CA THR A 60 -15.13 18.00 22.40
C THR A 60 -15.14 17.50 20.96
N ASN A 61 -13.95 17.45 20.34
CA ASN A 61 -13.75 17.06 18.94
C ASN A 61 -12.86 15.83 18.79
N THR A 62 -12.34 15.27 19.87
CA THR A 62 -11.36 14.17 19.82
C THR A 62 -11.93 12.92 20.46
N LEU A 63 -11.91 11.83 19.70
CA LEU A 63 -12.41 10.52 20.08
C LEU A 63 -11.27 9.50 20.13
N LEU A 64 -11.41 8.52 21.01
CA LEU A 64 -10.53 7.35 21.06
C LEU A 64 -11.26 6.16 20.42
N ALA A 65 -10.64 5.55 19.43
CA ALA A 65 -11.17 4.39 18.71
C ALA A 65 -10.29 3.15 18.91
N ARG A 66 -10.89 1.97 18.74
CA ARG A 66 -10.28 0.65 18.89
C ARG A 66 -10.65 -0.29 17.76
N ASP A 67 -9.90 -1.38 17.64
CA ASP A 67 -10.18 -2.54 16.77
C ASP A 67 -10.28 -2.25 15.26
N LEU A 68 -9.81 -1.09 14.79
CA LEU A 68 -9.72 -0.79 13.36
C LEU A 68 -8.48 -1.43 12.70
N PHE A 69 -7.40 -1.58 13.46
CA PHE A 69 -6.11 -2.06 12.99
C PHE A 69 -5.66 -3.27 13.80
N LYS A 70 -4.97 -4.20 13.15
CA LYS A 70 -4.29 -5.30 13.85
C LYS A 70 -3.11 -4.74 14.66
N PRO A 71 -2.70 -5.37 15.77
CA PRO A 71 -1.58 -4.90 16.60
C PRO A 71 -0.29 -4.61 15.84
N ASP A 72 0.03 -5.41 14.80
CA ASP A 72 1.25 -5.26 13.99
C ASP A 72 1.12 -4.25 12.83
N THR A 73 -0.01 -3.56 12.72
CA THR A 73 -0.22 -2.60 11.62
C THR A 73 0.52 -1.31 11.90
N ASN A 74 1.29 -0.81 10.94
CA ASN A 74 1.83 0.55 11.01
C ASN A 74 0.69 1.57 10.83
N ILE A 75 0.09 2.03 11.94
CA ILE A 75 -1.03 2.97 11.91
C ILE A 75 -0.60 4.36 11.42
N GLU A 76 0.70 4.71 11.49
CA GLU A 76 1.20 6.03 11.09
C GLU A 76 0.90 6.36 9.61
N ILE A 77 0.83 5.34 8.75
CA ILE A 77 0.49 5.53 7.32
C ILE A 77 -0.96 5.98 7.10
N PHE A 78 -1.82 5.81 8.12
CA PHE A 78 -3.23 6.18 8.07
C PHE A 78 -3.52 7.51 8.77
N ILE A 79 -2.50 8.23 9.25
CA ILE A 79 -2.69 9.58 9.80
C ILE A 79 -3.22 10.49 8.68
N ASN A 80 -4.16 11.37 9.03
CA ASN A 80 -4.92 12.24 8.12
C ASN A 80 -5.86 11.54 7.14
N PHE A 81 -6.05 10.21 7.26
CA PHE A 81 -7.09 9.55 6.48
C PHE A 81 -8.47 9.89 7.02
N ASN A 82 -9.40 10.11 6.09
CA ASN A 82 -10.80 10.38 6.42
C ASN A 82 -11.47 9.12 6.97
N VAL A 83 -12.20 9.31 8.05
CA VAL A 83 -13.03 8.29 8.69
C VAL A 83 -14.45 8.80 8.82
N GLN A 84 -15.40 7.86 8.80
CA GLN A 84 -16.81 8.12 8.96
C GLN A 84 -17.35 7.34 10.16
N LEU A 85 -18.17 7.99 10.99
CA LEU A 85 -18.90 7.30 12.04
C LEU A 85 -20.20 6.69 11.50
N SER A 86 -20.70 5.64 12.14
CA SER A 86 -22.03 5.08 11.86
C SER A 86 -23.16 6.11 12.01
N THR A 87 -22.94 7.15 12.81
CA THR A 87 -23.88 8.28 12.99
C THR A 87 -23.83 9.31 11.87
N GLY A 88 -22.92 9.17 10.90
CA GLY A 88 -22.80 10.06 9.74
C GLY A 88 -21.74 11.17 9.87
N GLU A 89 -21.13 11.31 11.04
CA GLU A 89 -20.07 12.28 11.28
C GLU A 89 -18.78 11.92 10.53
N GLN A 90 -18.04 12.94 10.09
CA GLN A 90 -16.79 12.79 9.37
C GLN A 90 -15.64 13.37 10.16
N GLY A 91 -14.53 12.64 10.19
CA GLY A 91 -13.32 13.04 10.87
C GLY A 91 -12.08 12.51 10.18
N TYR A 92 -10.94 12.65 10.84
CA TYR A 92 -9.67 12.13 10.36
C TYR A 92 -8.87 11.51 11.51
N ILE A 93 -7.99 10.58 11.17
CA ILE A 93 -7.09 9.96 12.16
C ILE A 93 -5.99 10.97 12.49
N GLU A 94 -5.93 11.39 13.75
CA GLU A 94 -4.98 12.40 14.21
C GLU A 94 -3.64 11.76 14.60
N THR A 95 -3.67 10.68 15.39
CA THR A 95 -2.45 10.07 15.92
C THR A 95 -2.64 8.58 16.21
N ALA A 96 -1.65 7.79 15.79
CA ALA A 96 -1.50 6.35 16.03
C ALA A 96 -0.93 5.98 17.40
N LYS A 97 -0.04 6.84 17.94
CA LYS A 97 0.81 6.55 19.10
C LYS A 97 0.28 7.23 20.36
N GLY A 98 -0.43 6.48 21.20
CA GLY A 98 -0.85 6.98 22.51
C GLY A 98 -1.41 5.94 23.48
N CYS A 99 -1.67 4.70 23.05
CA CYS A 99 -2.23 3.67 23.93
C CYS A 99 -1.63 2.29 23.61
N PRO A 100 -1.16 1.52 24.61
CA PRO A 100 -0.58 0.18 24.42
C PRO A 100 -1.51 -0.86 23.76
N SER A 101 -2.80 -0.57 23.60
CA SER A 101 -3.83 -1.55 23.21
C SER A 101 -4.34 -1.40 21.77
N GLY A 102 -3.54 -0.84 20.84
CA GLY A 102 -3.97 -0.65 19.44
C GLY A 102 -5.06 0.42 19.25
N LYS A 103 -5.22 1.31 20.23
CA LYS A 103 -6.15 2.45 20.17
C LYS A 103 -5.51 3.65 19.47
N PHE A 104 -6.31 4.43 18.77
CA PHE A 104 -5.87 5.59 18.00
C PHE A 104 -6.84 6.75 18.16
N LYS A 105 -6.35 7.97 17.93
CA LYS A 105 -7.14 9.20 18.05
C LYS A 105 -7.78 9.59 16.73
N ILE A 106 -9.04 9.98 16.80
CA ILE A 106 -9.82 10.53 15.69
C ILE A 106 -10.23 11.96 16.06
N CYS A 107 -10.04 12.90 15.14
CA CYS A 107 -10.55 14.26 15.28
C CYS A 107 -11.76 14.46 14.36
N ILE A 108 -12.85 14.99 14.91
CA ILE A 108 -14.07 15.36 14.21
C ILE A 108 -14.15 16.90 14.19
N PRO A 109 -13.75 17.56 13.09
CA PRO A 109 -13.64 19.01 13.06
C PRO A 109 -14.99 19.72 13.22
N ASN A 110 -16.07 19.08 12.77
CA ASN A 110 -17.44 19.61 12.91
C ASN A 110 -18.05 19.35 14.30
N GLY A 111 -17.30 18.69 15.20
CA GLY A 111 -17.77 18.28 16.50
C GLY A 111 -18.67 17.05 16.46
N VAL A 112 -18.84 16.44 17.63
CA VAL A 112 -19.69 15.26 17.84
C VAL A 112 -21.08 15.70 18.31
N SER A 113 -22.11 15.19 17.64
CA SER A 113 -23.53 15.39 17.97
C SER A 113 -23.86 14.86 19.37
N SER A 114 -24.81 15.50 20.05
CA SER A 114 -25.23 15.08 21.40
C SER A 114 -25.74 13.64 21.44
N GLU A 115 -26.46 13.20 20.41
CA GLU A 115 -26.94 11.82 20.28
C GLU A 115 -25.78 10.81 20.24
N THR A 116 -24.75 11.09 19.44
CA THR A 116 -23.55 10.24 19.36
C THR A 116 -22.82 10.19 20.69
N LYS A 117 -22.75 11.32 21.42
CA LYS A 117 -22.14 11.35 22.75
C LYS A 117 -22.87 10.48 23.75
N GLU A 118 -24.20 10.53 23.77
CA GLU A 118 -25.01 9.68 24.64
C GLU A 118 -24.82 8.19 24.34
N LEU A 119 -24.72 7.82 23.05
CA LEU A 119 -24.44 6.44 22.65
C LEU A 119 -23.06 5.98 23.16
N ILE A 120 -22.03 6.81 22.99
CA ILE A 120 -20.67 6.49 23.46
C ILE A 120 -20.62 6.36 24.99
N MET A 121 -21.36 7.20 25.72
CA MET A 121 -21.42 7.14 27.18
C MET A 121 -22.17 5.92 27.71
N LYS A 122 -23.07 5.34 26.92
CA LYS A 122 -23.83 4.13 27.26
C LYS A 122 -23.24 2.86 26.65
N ASN A 123 -22.02 2.90 26.11
CA ASN A 123 -21.35 1.74 25.50
C ASN A 123 -21.17 0.54 26.45
N ASP A 124 -21.30 0.72 27.78
CA ASP A 124 -21.25 -0.36 28.77
C ASP A 124 -22.54 -1.19 28.84
N ASP A 125 -23.63 -0.72 28.22
CA ASP A 125 -24.90 -1.44 28.16
C ASP A 125 -24.91 -2.36 26.92
N GLU A 126 -24.92 -3.69 27.15
CA GLU A 126 -24.92 -4.69 26.08
C GLU A 126 -26.12 -4.58 25.13
N SER A 127 -27.19 -3.87 25.53
CA SER A 127 -28.37 -3.64 24.69
C SER A 127 -28.17 -2.58 23.59
N ILE A 128 -27.10 -1.77 23.66
CA ILE A 128 -26.86 -0.65 22.76
C ILE A 128 -25.74 -0.99 21.77
N GLU A 129 -26.02 -0.83 20.47
CA GLU A 129 -25.00 -1.06 19.44
C GLU A 129 -23.89 0.02 19.53
N PRO A 130 -22.61 -0.37 19.64
CA PRO A 130 -21.51 0.58 19.76
C PRO A 130 -21.33 1.38 18.47
N VAL A 131 -20.93 2.65 18.62
CA VAL A 131 -20.67 3.54 17.48
C VAL A 131 -19.49 3.01 16.67
N ARG A 132 -19.73 2.72 15.39
CA ARG A 132 -18.74 2.17 14.46
C ARG A 132 -17.94 3.28 13.79
N VAL A 133 -16.65 3.01 13.58
CA VAL A 133 -15.73 3.80 12.76
C VAL A 133 -15.48 3.07 11.46
N ILE A 134 -15.63 3.78 10.34
CA ILE A 134 -15.48 3.25 9.00
C ILE A 134 -14.34 4.00 8.32
N LEU A 135 -13.30 3.27 7.94
CA LEU A 135 -12.19 3.79 7.13
C LEU A 135 -12.28 3.16 5.74
N LYS A 136 -12.43 4.00 4.72
CA LYS A 136 -12.46 3.59 3.32
C LYS A 136 -11.24 4.12 2.60
N PHE A 137 -10.48 3.24 1.96
CA PHE A 137 -9.30 3.64 1.20
C PHE A 137 -9.06 2.72 0.00
N ARG A 138 -8.29 3.24 -0.96
CA ARG A 138 -7.85 2.49 -2.14
C ARG A 138 -6.50 1.87 -1.82
N LYS A 139 -6.41 0.55 -1.94
CA LYS A 139 -5.17 -0.19 -1.85
C LYS A 139 -4.69 -0.49 -3.27
N TYR A 140 -3.48 -0.03 -3.60
CA TYR A 140 -2.83 -0.32 -4.87
C TYR A 140 -1.86 -1.48 -4.65
N LEU A 141 -2.02 -2.55 -5.44
CA LEU A 141 -1.18 -3.73 -5.40
C LEU A 141 -0.49 -3.93 -6.75
N PHE A 142 0.77 -4.36 -6.73
CA PHE A 142 1.42 -4.83 -7.93
C PHE A 142 1.00 -6.26 -8.21
N GLN A 143 0.75 -6.58 -9.48
CA GLN A 143 0.28 -7.93 -9.86
C GLN A 143 1.29 -9.04 -9.54
N SER A 144 2.58 -8.71 -9.39
CA SER A 144 3.61 -9.64 -8.89
C SER A 144 3.32 -10.14 -7.47
N ASP A 145 2.77 -9.28 -6.62
CA ASP A 145 2.57 -9.58 -5.19
C ASP A 145 1.33 -10.43 -4.97
N ILE A 146 0.32 -10.32 -5.84
CA ILE A 146 -0.94 -11.07 -5.77
C ILE A 146 -0.73 -12.56 -6.12
N ASN A 147 0.13 -12.84 -7.10
CA ASN A 147 0.36 -14.21 -7.57
C ASN A 147 1.16 -15.07 -6.59
N LEU A 148 1.84 -14.49 -5.61
CA LEU A 148 2.56 -15.23 -4.58
C LEU A 148 1.62 -15.89 -3.55
N ASP A 149 0.46 -15.28 -3.27
CA ASP A 149 -0.50 -15.79 -2.27
C ASP A 149 -1.34 -16.97 -2.78
N GLN A 150 -1.40 -17.21 -4.10
CA GLN A 150 -2.16 -18.31 -4.70
C GLN A 150 -1.32 -19.57 -5.02
N ALA A 151 -0.04 -19.59 -4.63
CA ALA A 151 0.87 -20.68 -4.94
C ALA A 151 1.15 -21.66 -3.77
N ASN A 152 0.38 -21.60 -2.68
CA ASN A 152 0.49 -22.51 -1.52
C ASN A 152 -0.80 -23.28 -1.26
#